data_AF-K0V7A2-F1
#
_entry.id   AF-K0V7A2-F1
#
_cell.length_a   1.000
_cell.length_b   1.000
_cell.length_c   1.000
_cell.angle_alpha   90.00
_cell.angle_beta   90.00
_cell.angle_gamma   90.00
#
_symmetry.space_group_name_H-M   'P 1'
#
loop_
_entity.id
_entity.type
_entity.pdbx_description
1 polymer ?
#
loop_
_entity_poly.entity_id
_entity_poly.type
_entity_poly.pdbx_seq_one_letter_code
_entity_poly.pdbx_strand_id
1 'polypeptide(L)'
;MAIAALVSSLVFAPLGIVFGHISLSQLRHSGEQGRGVAIAGLIIGYVMTALALVTVVFVVLFAVVVVQTAENMPRQDRYTATPGTNPDLPAFAPPQNLGANCQYPATTEPAAKRVTPPRTGKVPTEPATVPAGIVTNRGSLGLKLANNKAPCTVNNFASLASQGFFDGTQCHRLTTGDLATLQCGDPSADGTGGPGYRFPNEYPTNQYRLSDPAVQRPVVYPRGTVAMANAGPGTNGSQFFLVYEDSLLPPTYTVFGTVDTTGLATLDAIAAGGTADGSDDGKPATPVTIKSASVD
;
A
#
# COMPACT_ATOMS: atom_id res chain seq x y z
N MET A 1 -14.28 11.09 -54.05
CA MET A 1 -13.59 12.21 -53.34
C MET A 1 -14.42 12.75 -52.17
N ALA A 2 -15.69 13.13 -52.34
CA ALA A 2 -16.51 13.69 -51.26
C ALA A 2 -16.73 12.75 -50.04
N ILE A 3 -16.91 11.45 -50.27
CA ILE A 3 -17.06 10.45 -49.18
C ILE A 3 -15.74 10.28 -48.40
N ALA A 4 -14.59 10.30 -49.09
CA ALA A 4 -13.28 10.25 -48.45
C ALA A 4 -12.98 11.49 -47.60
N ALA A 5 -13.43 12.68 -48.03
CA ALA A 5 -13.33 13.92 -47.25
C ALA A 5 -14.20 13.91 -45.98
N LEU A 6 -15.40 13.29 -46.04
CA LEU A 6 -16.30 13.13 -44.90
C LEU A 6 -15.78 12.13 -43.85
N VAL A 7 -15.14 11.04 -44.30
CA VAL A 7 -14.58 10.03 -43.39
C VAL A 7 -13.25 10.50 -42.77
N SER A 8 -12.43 11.23 -43.52
CA SER A 8 -11.15 11.75 -43.01
C SER A 8 -11.31 12.94 -42.05
N SER A 9 -12.38 13.74 -42.17
CA SER A 9 -12.67 14.82 -41.21
C SER A 9 -13.05 14.33 -39.81
N LEU A 10 -13.48 13.07 -39.68
CA LEU A 10 -13.76 12.43 -38.39
C LEU A 10 -12.51 11.86 -37.69
N VAL A 11 -11.43 11.60 -38.43
CA VAL A 11 -10.23 10.89 -37.91
C VAL A 11 -9.01 11.82 -37.83
N PHE A 12 -8.84 12.75 -38.76
CA PHE A 12 -7.78 13.76 -38.77
C PHE A 12 -8.30 15.07 -39.37
N ALA A 13 -8.80 15.96 -38.50
CA ALA A 13 -9.44 17.23 -38.87
C ALA A 13 -8.67 18.10 -39.90
N PRO A 14 -7.32 18.21 -39.87
CA PRO A 14 -6.59 19.03 -40.84
C PRO A 14 -6.68 18.47 -42.27
N LEU A 15 -6.73 17.15 -42.44
CA LEU A 15 -6.79 16.50 -43.76
C LEU A 15 -8.18 16.67 -44.40
N GLY A 16 -9.25 16.65 -43.60
CA GLY A 16 -10.62 16.88 -44.07
C GLY A 16 -10.81 18.27 -44.69
N ILE A 17 -10.17 19.31 -44.14
CA ILE A 17 -10.22 20.68 -44.67
C ILE A 17 -9.52 20.77 -46.04
N VAL A 18 -8.35 20.15 -46.18
CA VAL A 18 -7.58 20.15 -47.44
C VAL A 18 -8.34 19.41 -48.55
N PHE A 19 -8.88 18.21 -48.28
CA PHE A 19 -9.67 17.47 -49.26
C PHE A 19 -11.00 18.16 -49.59
N GLY A 20 -11.61 18.86 -48.63
CA GLY A 20 -12.81 19.68 -48.85
C GLY A 20 -12.58 20.82 -49.84
N HIS A 21 -11.49 21.57 -49.68
CA HIS A 21 -11.12 22.66 -50.60
C HIS A 21 -10.77 22.16 -52.02
N ILE A 22 -10.05 21.04 -52.13
CA ILE A 22 -9.71 20.43 -53.43
C ILE A 22 -10.97 19.95 -54.15
N SER A 23 -11.91 19.34 -53.43
CA SER A 23 -13.19 18.87 -53.99
C SER A 23 -14.05 20.04 -54.49
N LEU A 24 -14.04 21.18 -53.80
CA LEU A 24 -14.74 22.39 -54.21
C LEU A 24 -14.16 23.00 -55.51
N SER A 25 -12.84 22.85 -55.72
CA SER A 25 -12.17 23.33 -56.94
C SER A 25 -12.53 22.48 -58.17
N GLN A 26 -12.73 21.17 -58.02
CA GLN A 26 -13.09 20.27 -59.12
C GLN A 26 -14.56 20.40 -59.55
N LEU A 27 -15.46 20.80 -58.64
CA LEU A 27 -16.88 21.01 -58.90
C LEU A 27 -17.20 22.33 -59.62
N ARG A 28 -16.21 23.20 -59.88
CA ARG A 28 -16.39 24.43 -60.68
C ARG A 28 -16.52 24.17 -62.18
N HIS A 29 -16.19 22.95 -62.64
CA HIS A 29 -16.24 22.55 -64.05
C HIS A 29 -17.31 21.49 -64.40
N SER A 30 -17.96 20.88 -63.40
CA SER A 30 -19.02 19.89 -63.61
C SER A 30 -20.33 20.34 -62.93
N GLY A 31 -21.39 20.50 -63.72
CA GLY A 31 -22.67 21.03 -63.27
C GLY A 31 -23.30 20.30 -62.08
N GLU A 32 -23.61 21.10 -61.06
CA GLU A 32 -24.75 21.08 -60.13
C GLU A 32 -25.19 19.85 -59.32
N GLN A 33 -24.50 18.71 -59.30
CA GLN A 33 -24.81 17.65 -58.30
C GLN A 33 -23.61 17.32 -57.39
N GLY A 34 -23.57 17.98 -56.22
CA GLY A 34 -22.60 17.65 -55.15
C GLY A 34 -22.14 18.83 -54.30
N ARG A 35 -22.43 20.07 -54.72
CA ARG A 35 -21.98 21.30 -54.06
C ARG A 35 -22.48 21.44 -52.62
N GLY A 36 -23.72 21.02 -52.33
CA GLY A 36 -24.28 21.07 -50.97
C GLY A 36 -23.57 20.14 -49.98
N VAL A 37 -23.22 18.92 -50.41
CA VAL A 37 -22.52 17.94 -49.58
C VAL A 37 -21.08 18.37 -49.30
N ALA A 38 -20.40 19.00 -50.27
CA ALA A 38 -19.06 19.53 -50.09
C ALA A 38 -19.02 20.73 -49.11
N ILE A 39 -20.01 21.62 -49.17
CA ILE A 39 -20.14 22.75 -48.22
C ILE A 39 -20.44 22.23 -46.81
N ALA A 40 -21.35 21.25 -46.66
CA ALA A 40 -21.64 20.63 -45.37
C ALA A 40 -20.39 19.96 -44.75
N GLY A 41 -19.59 19.25 -45.56
CA GLY A 41 -18.33 18.65 -45.11
C GLY A 41 -17.30 19.68 -44.63
N LEU A 42 -17.19 20.83 -45.31
CA LEU A 42 -16.32 21.93 -44.90
C LEU A 42 -16.77 22.57 -43.58
N ILE A 43 -18.06 22.85 -43.43
CA ILE A 43 -18.61 23.43 -42.20
C ILE A 43 -18.39 22.49 -41.02
N ILE A 44 -18.68 21.20 -41.18
CA ILE A 44 -18.45 20.19 -40.15
C ILE A 44 -16.95 20.09 -39.82
N GLY A 45 -16.08 20.13 -40.83
CA GLY A 45 -14.62 20.13 -40.63
C GLY A 45 -14.13 21.33 -39.82
N TYR A 46 -14.58 22.55 -40.13
CA TYR A 46 -14.21 23.74 -39.37
C TYR A 46 -14.77 23.72 -37.94
N VAL A 47 -16.01 23.28 -37.75
CA VAL A 47 -16.63 23.16 -36.41
C VAL A 47 -15.89 22.15 -35.54
N MET A 48 -15.56 20.97 -36.08
CA MET A 48 -14.80 19.95 -35.35
C MET A 48 -13.37 20.40 -35.04
N THR A 49 -12.73 21.14 -35.94
CA THR A 49 -11.39 21.71 -35.70
C THR A 49 -11.43 22.77 -34.60
N ALA A 50 -12.45 23.64 -34.61
CA ALA A 50 -12.64 24.64 -33.56
C ALA A 50 -12.89 23.97 -32.19
N LEU A 51 -13.74 22.94 -32.13
CA LEU A 51 -13.99 22.16 -30.91
C LEU A 51 -12.73 21.44 -30.39
N ALA A 52 -11.91 20.89 -31.29
CA ALA A 52 -10.65 20.26 -30.91
C ALA A 52 -9.67 21.28 -30.32
N LEU A 53 -9.54 22.48 -30.93
CA LEU A 53 -8.71 23.56 -30.40
C LEU A 53 -9.19 24.02 -29.03
N VAL A 54 -10.50 24.19 -28.83
CA VAL A 54 -11.08 24.55 -27.52
C VAL A 54 -10.78 23.47 -26.48
N THR A 55 -10.91 22.19 -26.84
CA THR A 55 -10.59 21.07 -25.94
C THR A 55 -9.11 21.06 -25.55
N VAL A 56 -8.20 21.28 -26.51
CA VAL A 56 -6.75 21.35 -26.24
C VAL A 56 -6.43 22.51 -25.32
N VAL A 57 -6.98 23.70 -25.58
CA VAL A 57 -6.81 24.87 -24.71
C VAL A 57 -7.34 24.58 -23.30
N PHE A 58 -8.50 23.95 -23.17
CA PHE A 58 -9.06 23.56 -21.88
C PHE A 58 -8.17 22.54 -21.15
N VAL A 59 -7.65 21.53 -21.83
CA VAL A 59 -6.73 20.54 -21.24
C VAL A 59 -5.43 21.19 -20.78
N VAL A 60 -4.86 22.11 -21.57
CA VAL A 60 -3.65 22.85 -21.19
C VAL A 60 -3.93 23.75 -19.99
N LEU A 61 -5.03 24.50 -20.00
CA LEU A 61 -5.43 25.33 -18.86
C LEU A 61 -5.67 24.49 -17.61
N PHE A 62 -6.33 23.35 -17.74
CA PHE A 62 -6.55 22.41 -16.64
C PHE A 62 -5.23 21.85 -16.12
N ALA A 63 -4.30 21.44 -16.99
CA ALA A 63 -2.97 20.96 -16.59
C ALA A 63 -2.16 22.06 -15.89
N VAL A 64 -2.21 23.29 -16.37
CA VAL A 64 -1.56 24.44 -15.71
C VAL A 64 -2.18 24.69 -14.33
N VAL A 65 -3.51 24.65 -14.21
CA VAL A 65 -4.19 24.78 -12.91
C VAL A 65 -3.78 23.64 -11.98
N VAL A 66 -3.75 22.39 -12.46
CA VAL A 66 -3.32 21.23 -11.65
C VAL A 66 -1.88 21.39 -11.16
N VAL A 67 -0.94 21.78 -12.04
CA VAL A 67 0.46 22.02 -11.67
C VAL A 67 0.56 23.18 -10.68
N GLN A 68 -0.13 24.29 -10.92
CA GLN A 68 -0.17 25.42 -9.99
C GLN A 68 -0.80 25.05 -8.65
N THR A 69 -1.83 24.20 -8.62
CA THR A 69 -2.39 23.70 -7.36
C THR A 69 -1.45 22.72 -6.66
N ALA A 70 -0.66 21.93 -7.39
CA ALA A 70 0.34 21.04 -6.82
C ALA A 70 1.56 21.79 -6.27
N GLU A 71 1.97 22.89 -6.92
CA GLU A 71 3.04 23.77 -6.45
C GLU A 71 2.61 24.68 -5.29
N ASN A 72 1.32 25.09 -5.27
CA ASN A 72 0.73 25.89 -4.19
C ASN A 72 0.11 25.03 -3.08
N MET A 73 0.10 23.70 -3.23
CA MET A 73 -0.08 22.84 -2.07
C MET A 73 1.13 23.14 -1.18
N PRO A 74 0.92 23.49 0.09
CA PRO A 74 2.03 23.54 1.01
C PRO A 74 2.72 22.18 0.89
N ARG A 75 4.02 22.17 0.50
CA ARG A 75 4.89 21.09 0.92
C ARG A 75 4.54 20.89 2.39
N GLN A 76 4.33 19.66 2.82
CA GLN A 76 4.38 19.39 4.25
C GLN A 76 5.82 19.74 4.67
N ASP A 77 6.03 21.03 4.92
CA ASP A 77 7.10 21.53 5.73
C ASP A 77 7.02 20.66 6.97
N ARG A 78 8.13 19.95 7.22
CA ARG A 78 8.37 19.16 8.42
C ARG A 78 7.47 19.68 9.52
N TYR A 79 6.51 18.86 9.94
CA TYR A 79 5.67 19.15 11.09
C TYR A 79 6.62 19.61 12.19
N THR A 80 6.74 20.93 12.34
CA THR A 80 7.37 21.55 13.50
C THR A 80 6.22 21.55 14.49
N ALA A 81 5.90 20.32 14.93
CA ALA A 81 4.92 20.12 15.96
C ALA A 81 5.47 20.83 17.20
N THR A 82 4.77 21.87 17.62
CA THR A 82 4.55 22.17 19.03
C THR A 82 4.42 20.83 19.79
N PRO A 83 5.04 20.62 20.96
CA PRO A 83 4.94 19.35 21.68
C PRO A 83 3.50 19.09 22.17
N GLY A 84 2.64 18.64 21.27
CA GLY A 84 1.46 17.88 21.60
C GLY A 84 1.91 16.44 21.69
N THR A 85 1.88 15.85 22.88
CA THR A 85 2.05 14.42 23.09
C THR A 85 1.07 13.70 22.16
N ASN A 86 1.59 13.08 21.10
CA ASN A 86 0.80 12.15 20.30
C ASN A 86 0.22 11.10 21.24
N PRO A 87 -1.06 10.70 21.07
CA PRO A 87 -1.69 9.76 21.97
C PRO A 87 -0.98 8.41 21.92
N ASP A 88 -0.77 7.80 23.08
CA ASP A 88 -0.27 6.43 23.18
C ASP A 88 -1.29 5.43 22.61
N LEU A 89 -0.85 4.18 22.40
CA LEU A 89 -1.75 3.06 22.17
C LEU A 89 -2.85 3.01 23.26
N PRO A 90 -4.10 2.70 22.89
CA PRO A 90 -5.20 2.68 23.85
C PRO A 90 -5.00 1.57 24.89
N ALA A 91 -5.56 1.77 26.08
CA ALA A 91 -5.64 0.70 27.07
C ALA A 91 -6.37 -0.51 26.48
N PHE A 92 -5.90 -1.71 26.81
CA PHE A 92 -6.52 -2.94 26.33
C PHE A 92 -7.73 -3.31 27.19
N ALA A 93 -8.92 -3.29 26.57
CA ALA A 93 -10.13 -3.92 27.08
C ALA A 93 -10.38 -5.22 26.28
N PRO A 94 -10.27 -6.41 26.91
CA PRO A 94 -10.44 -7.67 26.20
C PRO A 94 -11.89 -7.82 25.71
N PRO A 95 -12.11 -8.07 24.40
CA PRO A 95 -13.45 -8.35 23.91
C PRO A 95 -13.93 -9.72 24.41
N GLN A 96 -15.24 -9.88 24.62
CA GLN A 96 -15.82 -11.12 25.15
C GLN A 96 -15.50 -12.37 24.30
N ASN A 97 -15.26 -12.18 23.01
CA ASN A 97 -14.97 -13.24 22.05
C ASN A 97 -13.47 -13.31 21.68
N LEU A 98 -12.58 -12.75 22.49
CA LEU A 98 -11.14 -12.80 22.25
C LEU A 98 -10.66 -14.25 22.10
N GLY A 99 -10.04 -14.58 20.96
CA GLY A 99 -9.58 -15.93 20.64
C GLY A 99 -10.68 -16.98 20.49
N ALA A 100 -11.97 -16.63 20.61
CA ALA A 100 -13.06 -17.61 20.61
C ALA A 100 -13.26 -18.28 19.24
N ASN A 101 -12.96 -17.56 18.15
CA ASN A 101 -13.18 -18.05 16.79
C ASN A 101 -12.21 -17.42 15.78
N CYS A 102 -10.95 -17.84 15.81
CA CYS A 102 -9.97 -17.42 14.82
C CYS A 102 -10.24 -18.06 13.47
N GLN A 103 -10.22 -17.25 12.40
CA GLN A 103 -10.55 -17.66 11.04
C GLN A 103 -9.54 -17.09 10.06
N TYR A 104 -9.17 -17.89 9.05
CA TYR A 104 -8.14 -17.58 8.07
C TYR A 104 -8.64 -17.88 6.65
N PRO A 105 -9.67 -17.15 6.18
CA PRO A 105 -10.22 -17.37 4.85
C PRO A 105 -9.18 -17.13 3.76
N ALA A 106 -9.19 -18.00 2.74
CA ALA A 106 -8.34 -17.88 1.58
C ALA A 106 -8.53 -16.55 0.85
N THR A 107 -7.46 -16.07 0.24
CA THR A 107 -7.46 -14.93 -0.69
C THR A 107 -7.52 -15.40 -2.13
N THR A 108 -7.77 -14.47 -3.05
CA THR A 108 -7.66 -14.71 -4.50
C THR A 108 -6.21 -14.90 -4.92
N GLU A 109 -5.29 -14.21 -4.24
CA GLU A 109 -3.86 -14.33 -4.43
C GLU A 109 -3.38 -15.65 -3.80
N PRO A 110 -2.66 -16.50 -4.54
CA PRO A 110 -2.09 -17.72 -3.98
C PRO A 110 -0.98 -17.40 -2.97
N ALA A 111 -0.67 -18.38 -2.12
CA ALA A 111 0.45 -18.25 -1.20
C ALA A 111 1.77 -18.09 -1.96
N ALA A 112 2.56 -17.06 -1.62
CA ALA A 112 3.87 -16.81 -2.22
C ALA A 112 4.88 -17.94 -1.90
N LYS A 113 4.64 -18.66 -0.82
CA LYS A 113 5.35 -19.89 -0.43
C LYS A 113 4.32 -20.90 0.07
N ARG A 114 4.52 -22.19 -0.25
CA ARG A 114 3.58 -23.24 0.15
C ARG A 114 3.42 -23.28 1.66
N VAL A 115 2.18 -23.25 2.14
CA VAL A 115 1.85 -23.36 3.56
C VAL A 115 0.41 -23.83 3.74
N THR A 116 0.12 -24.43 4.89
CA THR A 116 -1.24 -24.74 5.33
C THR A 116 -1.73 -23.65 6.26
N PRO A 117 -2.97 -23.13 6.08
CA PRO A 117 -3.53 -22.18 7.03
C PRO A 117 -3.56 -22.74 8.46
N PRO A 118 -3.40 -21.86 9.48
CA PRO A 118 -3.45 -22.27 10.88
C PRO A 118 -4.80 -22.86 11.27
N ARG A 119 -4.83 -23.59 12.38
CA ARG A 119 -6.07 -24.15 12.94
C ARG A 119 -7.09 -23.04 13.23
N THR A 120 -8.31 -23.22 12.74
CA THR A 120 -9.44 -22.32 12.99
C THR A 120 -10.19 -22.66 14.28
N GLY A 121 -11.03 -21.72 14.74
CA GLY A 121 -11.87 -21.87 15.92
C GLY A 121 -11.21 -21.30 17.18
N LYS A 122 -11.50 -21.90 18.34
CA LYS A 122 -11.04 -21.40 19.63
C LYS A 122 -9.53 -21.55 19.78
N VAL A 123 -8.83 -20.44 20.00
CA VAL A 123 -7.39 -20.36 20.31
C VAL A 123 -7.21 -19.94 21.79
N PRO A 124 -6.35 -20.61 22.56
CA PRO A 124 -6.07 -20.23 23.95
C PRO A 124 -5.42 -18.84 24.06
N THR A 125 -5.86 -18.04 25.02
CA THR A 125 -5.25 -16.74 25.37
C THR A 125 -4.22 -16.84 26.50
N GLU A 126 -3.99 -18.06 27.01
CA GLU A 126 -3.02 -18.37 28.05
C GLU A 126 -1.94 -19.33 27.50
N PRO A 127 -0.66 -19.16 27.87
CA PRO A 127 -0.15 -18.08 28.71
C PRO A 127 -0.30 -16.72 28.04
N ALA A 128 -0.42 -15.67 28.85
CA ALA A 128 -0.64 -14.31 28.34
C ALA A 128 0.44 -13.84 27.37
N THR A 129 1.68 -14.27 27.59
CA THR A 129 2.81 -14.03 26.70
C THR A 129 3.45 -15.34 26.28
N VAL A 130 3.80 -15.47 25.01
CA VAL A 130 4.49 -16.65 24.46
C VAL A 130 5.87 -16.22 23.93
N PRO A 131 6.97 -16.83 24.37
CA PRO A 131 8.29 -16.54 23.80
C PRO A 131 8.38 -16.98 22.34
N ALA A 132 9.08 -16.19 21.54
CA ALA A 132 9.37 -16.53 20.15
C ALA A 132 10.73 -15.95 19.75
N GLY A 133 11.28 -16.45 18.65
CA GLY A 133 12.57 -16.01 18.15
C GLY A 133 12.59 -15.94 16.64
N ILE A 134 13.29 -14.94 16.11
CA ILE A 134 13.65 -14.87 14.70
C ILE A 134 15.18 -14.82 14.62
N VAL A 135 15.77 -15.81 13.97
CA VAL A 135 17.22 -15.83 13.70
C VAL A 135 17.45 -15.20 12.33
N THR A 136 18.28 -14.16 12.28
CA THR A 136 18.65 -13.52 11.00
C THR A 136 20.13 -13.69 10.68
N ASN A 137 20.56 -13.27 9.49
CA ASN A 137 21.98 -13.09 9.18
C ASN A 137 22.64 -11.88 9.88
N ARG A 138 21.87 -11.06 10.61
CA ARG A 138 22.36 -9.88 11.35
C ARG A 138 22.34 -10.02 12.86
N GLY A 139 21.72 -11.08 13.37
CA GLY A 139 21.55 -11.32 14.80
C GLY A 139 20.21 -11.99 15.10
N SER A 140 20.00 -12.33 16.36
CA SER A 140 18.74 -12.89 16.83
C SER A 140 17.80 -11.79 17.31
N LEU A 141 16.53 -11.90 16.97
CA LEU A 141 15.45 -11.05 17.46
C LEU A 141 14.60 -11.89 18.40
N GLY A 142 14.81 -11.75 19.71
CA GLY A 142 13.96 -12.38 20.71
C GLY A 142 12.65 -11.62 20.86
N LEU A 143 11.53 -12.33 20.89
CA LEU A 143 10.19 -11.77 20.91
C LEU A 143 9.39 -12.30 22.11
N LYS A 144 8.52 -11.46 22.64
CA LYS A 144 7.46 -11.84 23.58
C LYS A 144 6.12 -11.56 22.91
N LEU A 145 5.45 -12.61 22.44
CA LEU A 145 4.19 -12.50 21.72
C LEU A 145 3.03 -12.28 22.69
N ALA A 146 2.16 -11.31 22.41
CA ALA A 146 1.05 -10.89 23.26
C ALA A 146 -0.21 -11.74 23.02
N ASN A 147 -0.14 -13.02 23.39
CA ASN A 147 -1.21 -14.00 23.16
C ASN A 147 -2.54 -13.62 23.84
N ASN A 148 -2.50 -12.94 24.99
CA ASN A 148 -3.71 -12.42 25.63
C ASN A 148 -4.31 -11.16 24.99
N LYS A 149 -3.68 -10.59 23.95
CA LYS A 149 -4.19 -9.41 23.23
C LYS A 149 -4.48 -9.68 21.76
N ALA A 150 -3.71 -10.56 21.14
CA ALA A 150 -3.79 -10.91 19.73
C ALA A 150 -3.64 -12.43 19.48
N PRO A 151 -4.48 -13.28 20.10
CA PRO A 151 -4.34 -14.74 20.03
C PRO A 151 -4.43 -15.29 18.59
N CYS A 152 -5.28 -14.73 17.73
CA CYS A 152 -5.36 -15.20 16.34
C CYS A 152 -4.09 -14.87 15.56
N THR A 153 -3.51 -13.71 15.82
CA THR A 153 -2.24 -13.28 15.22
C THR A 153 -1.07 -14.12 15.71
N VAL A 154 -1.01 -14.43 17.00
CA VAL A 154 0.02 -15.30 17.58
C VAL A 154 -0.09 -16.72 17.02
N ASN A 155 -1.30 -17.27 16.94
CA ASN A 155 -1.55 -18.58 16.33
C ASN A 155 -1.16 -18.63 14.84
N ASN A 156 -1.41 -17.54 14.10
CA ASN A 156 -0.94 -17.38 12.73
C ASN A 156 0.59 -17.40 12.63
N PHE A 157 1.27 -16.53 13.39
CA PHE A 157 2.72 -16.45 13.38
C PHE A 157 3.37 -17.79 13.78
N ALA A 158 2.86 -18.45 14.83
CA ALA A 158 3.34 -19.75 15.28
C ALA A 158 3.20 -20.83 14.21
N SER A 159 2.05 -20.91 13.53
CA SER A 159 1.82 -21.88 12.47
C SER A 159 2.71 -21.63 11.24
N LEU A 160 2.93 -20.36 10.87
CA LEU A 160 3.83 -20.00 9.78
C LEU A 160 5.29 -20.35 10.13
N ALA A 161 5.72 -19.99 11.34
CA ALA A 161 7.05 -20.29 11.86
C ALA A 161 7.31 -21.82 11.92
N SER A 162 6.38 -22.61 12.45
CA SER A 162 6.54 -24.07 12.56
C SER A 162 6.61 -24.78 11.21
N GLN A 163 6.10 -24.15 10.14
CA GLN A 163 6.17 -24.66 8.77
C GLN A 163 7.38 -24.13 7.99
N GLY A 164 8.27 -23.37 8.65
CA GLY A 164 9.44 -22.76 8.02
C GLY A 164 9.05 -21.72 6.98
N PHE A 165 7.87 -21.09 7.08
CA PHE A 165 7.38 -20.13 6.07
C PHE A 165 8.33 -18.93 5.94
N PHE A 166 8.86 -18.44 7.05
CA PHE A 166 9.77 -17.30 7.09
C PHE A 166 11.21 -17.64 6.70
N ASP A 167 11.57 -18.92 6.62
CA ASP A 167 12.94 -19.36 6.34
C ASP A 167 13.38 -18.92 4.94
N GLY A 168 14.53 -18.24 4.89
CA GLY A 168 15.11 -17.66 3.66
C GLY A 168 14.44 -16.37 3.18
N THR A 169 13.42 -15.87 3.87
CA THR A 169 12.74 -14.63 3.46
C THR A 169 13.55 -13.39 3.83
N GLN A 170 13.38 -12.31 3.07
CA GLN A 170 14.09 -11.05 3.29
C GLN A 170 13.17 -10.03 3.99
N CYS A 171 13.75 -9.21 4.86
CA CYS A 171 13.09 -7.97 5.27
C CYS A 171 13.27 -6.97 4.13
N HIS A 172 12.15 -6.67 3.45
CA HIS A 172 12.16 -5.98 2.17
C HIS A 172 12.04 -4.46 2.28
N ARG A 173 11.72 -3.94 3.48
CA ARG A 173 11.50 -2.51 3.69
C ARG A 173 12.02 -2.06 5.05
N LEU A 174 12.79 -0.98 5.04
CA LEU A 174 13.24 -0.22 6.18
C LEU A 174 12.78 1.22 5.96
N THR A 175 12.23 1.82 7.01
CA THR A 175 11.77 3.20 7.03
C THR A 175 12.53 3.97 8.10
N THR A 176 12.84 5.24 7.86
CA THR A 176 13.53 6.15 8.80
C THR A 176 12.70 7.41 9.05
N GLY A 177 12.93 8.08 10.18
CA GLY A 177 12.19 9.28 10.58
C GLY A 177 10.93 8.96 11.41
N ASP A 178 9.80 9.63 11.13
CA ASP A 178 8.55 9.49 11.90
C ASP A 178 7.94 8.07 11.85
N LEU A 179 8.37 7.28 10.87
CA LEU A 179 8.12 5.85 10.76
C LEU A 179 9.47 5.13 10.80
N ALA A 180 9.80 4.54 11.95
CA ALA A 180 11.06 3.86 12.20
C ALA A 180 10.82 2.35 12.34
N THR A 181 10.58 1.69 11.20
CA THR A 181 10.22 0.26 11.17
C THR A 181 11.05 -0.56 10.18
N LEU A 182 11.34 -1.80 10.55
CA LEU A 182 11.85 -2.85 9.67
C LEU A 182 10.72 -3.86 9.38
N GLN A 183 10.33 -3.99 8.11
CA GLN A 183 9.23 -4.86 7.67
C GLN A 183 9.76 -6.13 7.00
N CYS A 184 9.19 -7.27 7.41
CA CYS A 184 9.58 -8.62 7.01
C CYS A 184 8.33 -9.50 6.78
N GLY A 185 8.53 -10.79 6.52
CA GLY A 185 7.45 -11.77 6.45
C GLY A 185 6.79 -11.93 5.07
N ASP A 186 7.42 -11.37 4.04
CA ASP A 186 7.03 -11.56 2.64
C ASP A 186 8.02 -12.51 1.93
N PRO A 187 7.58 -13.71 1.48
CA PRO A 187 8.40 -14.60 0.68
C PRO A 187 8.82 -14.07 -0.70
N SER A 188 8.06 -13.17 -1.34
CA SER A 188 8.47 -12.55 -2.62
C SER A 188 9.45 -11.40 -2.46
N ALA A 189 9.56 -10.85 -1.25
CA ALA A 189 10.44 -9.73 -0.89
C ALA A 189 10.19 -8.44 -1.70
N ASP A 190 8.96 -8.25 -2.18
CA ASP A 190 8.52 -7.07 -2.93
C ASP A 190 7.36 -6.32 -2.26
N GLY A 191 6.90 -6.82 -1.10
CA GLY A 191 5.82 -6.25 -0.30
C GLY A 191 4.44 -6.75 -0.70
N THR A 192 4.32 -7.58 -1.74
CA THR A 192 3.03 -8.04 -2.27
C THR A 192 2.66 -9.46 -1.88
N GLY A 193 3.64 -10.26 -1.43
CA GLY A 193 3.40 -11.66 -1.09
C GLY A 193 2.79 -11.88 0.29
N GLY A 194 2.28 -13.10 0.47
CA GLY A 194 1.57 -13.50 1.68
C GLY A 194 1.31 -15.01 1.72
N PRO A 195 0.54 -15.49 2.72
CA PRO A 195 0.35 -16.92 2.96
C PRO A 195 -0.86 -17.50 2.22
N GLY A 196 -1.49 -16.73 1.32
CA GLY A 196 -2.67 -17.16 0.55
C GLY A 196 -3.99 -17.12 1.34
N TYR A 197 -4.00 -16.46 2.49
CA TYR A 197 -5.17 -16.20 3.30
C TYR A 197 -5.03 -14.86 4.02
N ARG A 198 -6.14 -14.38 4.58
CA ARG A 198 -6.18 -13.17 5.41
C ARG A 198 -6.93 -13.39 6.70
N PHE A 199 -6.76 -12.52 7.69
CA PHE A 199 -7.54 -12.55 8.93
C PHE A 199 -7.76 -11.14 9.54
N PRO A 200 -8.78 -11.00 10.43
CA PRO A 200 -9.12 -9.72 11.08
C PRO A 200 -7.98 -9.10 11.91
N ASN A 201 -8.06 -7.80 12.14
CA ASN A 201 -7.22 -7.14 13.14
C ASN A 201 -7.66 -7.47 14.57
N GLU A 202 -6.71 -7.41 15.49
CA GLU A 202 -6.94 -7.54 16.94
C GLU A 202 -6.54 -6.23 17.63
N TYR A 203 -5.93 -6.27 18.81
CA TYR A 203 -5.44 -5.07 19.49
C TYR A 203 -4.40 -4.32 18.64
N PRO A 204 -4.44 -2.98 18.52
CA PRO A 204 -5.34 -2.03 19.18
C PRO A 204 -6.63 -1.76 18.41
N THR A 205 -6.80 -2.29 17.19
CA THR A 205 -7.93 -1.98 16.31
C THR A 205 -9.27 -2.32 16.95
N ASN A 206 -9.34 -3.42 17.70
CA ASN A 206 -10.54 -3.85 18.43
C ASN A 206 -10.90 -2.97 19.65
N GLN A 207 -10.10 -1.93 19.94
CA GLN A 207 -10.40 -0.92 20.97
C GLN A 207 -11.18 0.27 20.40
N TYR A 208 -11.37 0.32 19.08
CA TYR A 208 -12.08 1.36 18.38
C TYR A 208 -13.34 0.81 17.72
N ARG A 209 -14.37 1.66 17.58
CA ARG A 209 -15.45 1.38 16.62
C ARG A 209 -14.90 1.67 15.23
N LEU A 210 -15.19 0.82 14.24
CA LEU A 210 -14.69 1.02 12.86
C LEU A 210 -15.15 2.36 12.25
N SER A 211 -16.25 2.92 12.72
CA SER A 211 -16.76 4.23 12.30
C SER A 211 -16.16 5.41 13.07
N ASP A 212 -15.32 5.16 14.08
CA ASP A 212 -14.72 6.20 14.90
C ASP A 212 -13.58 6.89 14.13
N PRO A 213 -13.61 8.22 13.92
CA PRO A 213 -12.51 8.94 13.29
C PRO A 213 -11.15 8.76 13.99
N ALA A 214 -11.14 8.40 15.28
CA ALA A 214 -9.93 8.10 16.02
C ALA A 214 -9.15 6.92 15.43
N VAL A 215 -9.79 6.02 14.68
CA VAL A 215 -9.11 4.89 14.01
C VAL A 215 -8.12 5.34 12.92
N GLN A 216 -8.26 6.58 12.44
CA GLN A 216 -7.37 7.19 11.43
C GLN A 216 -6.33 8.13 12.05
N ARG A 217 -6.44 8.44 13.35
CA ARG A 217 -5.49 9.34 14.02
C ARG A 217 -4.24 8.55 14.40
N PRO A 218 -3.04 9.00 14.02
CA PRO A 218 -1.81 8.34 14.44
C PRO A 218 -1.70 8.30 15.97
N VAL A 219 -1.26 7.15 16.47
CA VAL A 219 -0.87 6.91 17.86
C VAL A 219 0.59 6.49 17.89
N VAL A 220 1.24 6.64 19.04
CA VAL A 220 2.61 6.17 19.23
C VAL A 220 2.61 4.64 19.36
N TYR A 221 3.29 3.97 18.44
CA TYR A 221 3.73 2.59 18.59
C TYR A 221 5.13 2.62 19.20
N PRO A 222 5.30 2.21 20.47
CA PRO A 222 6.58 2.35 21.15
C PRO A 222 7.68 1.50 20.50
N ARG A 223 8.92 1.95 20.66
CA ARG A 223 10.12 1.17 20.34
C ARG A 223 10.00 -0.26 20.89
N GLY A 224 10.36 -1.22 20.05
CA GLY A 224 10.27 -2.65 20.33
C GLY A 224 8.92 -3.27 20.03
N THR A 225 7.93 -2.51 19.55
CA THR A 225 6.64 -3.09 19.14
C THR A 225 6.82 -4.01 17.92
N VAL A 226 6.15 -5.16 17.93
CA VAL A 226 5.97 -6.03 16.76
C VAL A 226 4.51 -5.98 16.35
N ALA A 227 4.26 -5.60 15.10
CA ALA A 227 2.91 -5.46 14.58
C ALA A 227 2.75 -6.02 13.17
N MET A 228 1.53 -6.43 12.83
CA MET A 228 1.20 -6.95 11.50
C MET A 228 1.16 -5.81 10.49
N ALA A 229 1.81 -6.00 9.34
CA ALA A 229 1.56 -5.18 8.16
C ALA A 229 0.25 -5.65 7.50
N ASN A 230 -0.46 -4.72 6.85
CA ASN A 230 -1.71 -5.00 6.16
C ASN A 230 -1.97 -3.99 5.03
N ALA A 231 -2.91 -4.33 4.14
CA ALA A 231 -3.41 -3.47 3.06
C ALA A 231 -4.76 -2.82 3.44
N GLY A 232 -4.96 -2.55 4.74
CA GLY A 232 -6.20 -2.06 5.32
C GLY A 232 -6.81 -3.02 6.34
N PRO A 233 -7.83 -2.59 7.10
CA PRO A 233 -8.45 -3.40 8.13
C PRO A 233 -8.96 -4.75 7.60
N GLY A 234 -8.62 -5.84 8.30
CA GLY A 234 -9.04 -7.20 7.99
C GLY A 234 -8.18 -7.93 6.96
N THR A 235 -7.00 -7.41 6.64
CA THR A 235 -6.12 -7.97 5.60
C THR A 235 -4.77 -8.44 6.14
N ASN A 236 -4.69 -8.79 7.43
CA ASN A 236 -3.47 -9.37 7.99
C ASN A 236 -3.15 -10.70 7.30
N GLY A 237 -1.88 -10.91 6.97
CA GLY A 237 -1.38 -12.13 6.34
C GLY A 237 -0.15 -12.66 7.07
N SER A 238 1.01 -12.62 6.41
CA SER A 238 2.29 -13.07 6.99
C SER A 238 3.26 -11.93 7.28
N GLN A 239 3.05 -10.76 6.69
CA GLN A 239 3.97 -9.64 6.83
C GLN A 239 3.81 -8.97 8.19
N PHE A 240 4.94 -8.60 8.79
CA PHE A 240 5.01 -7.91 10.07
C PHE A 240 6.14 -6.88 10.05
N PHE A 241 6.09 -5.90 10.93
CA PHE A 241 7.15 -4.94 11.11
C PHE A 241 7.58 -4.85 12.58
N LEU A 242 8.86 -4.53 12.78
CA LEU A 242 9.47 -4.28 14.07
C LEU A 242 9.78 -2.79 14.18
N VAL A 243 9.27 -2.17 15.23
CA VAL A 243 9.46 -0.74 15.51
C VAL A 243 10.77 -0.56 16.26
N TYR A 244 11.73 0.17 15.68
CA TYR A 244 13.04 0.40 16.31
C TYR A 244 13.17 1.79 16.94
N GLU A 245 12.30 2.74 16.61
CA GLU A 245 12.10 3.99 17.39
C GLU A 245 10.60 4.28 17.48
N ASP A 246 10.17 5.03 18.51
CA ASP A 246 8.75 5.39 18.68
C ASP A 246 8.19 5.97 17.38
N SER A 247 7.17 5.30 16.84
CA SER A 247 6.67 5.57 15.49
C SER A 247 5.19 5.96 15.51
N LEU A 248 4.79 6.89 14.64
CA LEU A 248 3.41 7.33 14.53
C LEU A 248 2.67 6.54 13.46
N LEU A 249 1.68 5.76 13.88
CA LEU A 249 0.89 4.92 12.99
C LEU A 249 -0.58 4.96 13.41
N PRO A 250 -1.54 4.87 12.48
CA PRO A 250 -2.93 4.63 12.83
C PRO A 250 -3.08 3.35 13.68
N PRO A 251 -4.04 3.27 14.62
CA PRO A 251 -4.29 2.08 15.44
C PRO A 251 -4.94 0.90 14.67
N THR A 252 -4.60 0.75 13.38
CA THR A 252 -5.10 -0.28 12.46
C THR A 252 -4.10 -1.40 12.21
N TYR A 253 -2.94 -1.41 12.88
CA TYR A 253 -1.92 -2.46 12.76
C TYR A 253 -1.92 -3.30 14.03
N THR A 254 -2.17 -4.60 13.90
CA THR A 254 -2.30 -5.48 15.07
C THR A 254 -0.97 -5.59 15.79
N VAL A 255 -0.90 -5.10 17.02
CA VAL A 255 0.26 -5.29 17.91
C VAL A 255 0.17 -6.67 18.53
N PHE A 256 1.14 -7.53 18.23
CA PHE A 256 1.12 -8.93 18.67
C PHE A 256 2.39 -9.37 19.40
N GLY A 257 3.31 -8.45 19.69
CA GLY A 257 4.44 -8.76 20.55
C GLY A 257 5.38 -7.58 20.78
N THR A 258 6.44 -7.86 21.53
CA THR A 258 7.55 -6.93 21.78
C THR A 258 8.89 -7.61 21.54
N VAL A 259 9.88 -6.84 21.11
CA VAL A 259 11.27 -7.26 20.95
C VAL A 259 12.00 -7.15 22.28
N ASP A 260 12.83 -8.14 22.60
CA ASP A 260 13.70 -8.10 23.77
C ASP A 260 14.92 -7.18 23.58
N THR A 261 15.70 -6.98 24.64
CA THR A 261 16.86 -6.07 24.62
C THR A 261 17.92 -6.48 23.58
N THR A 262 18.16 -7.78 23.42
CA THR A 262 19.14 -8.30 22.45
C THR A 262 18.68 -8.05 21.02
N GLY A 263 17.39 -8.28 20.75
CA GLY A 263 16.76 -8.00 19.47
C GLY A 263 16.74 -6.52 19.15
N LEU A 264 16.49 -5.65 20.14
CA LEU A 264 16.55 -4.20 19.96
C LEU A 264 17.95 -3.72 19.54
N ALA A 265 19.01 -4.25 20.14
CA ALA A 265 20.38 -3.95 19.72
C ALA A 265 20.66 -4.42 18.27
N THR A 266 20.09 -5.56 17.87
CA THR A 266 20.17 -6.04 16.47
C THR A 266 19.42 -5.11 15.51
N LEU A 267 18.22 -4.65 15.89
CA LEU A 267 17.45 -3.69 15.09
C LEU A 267 18.18 -2.36 14.94
N ASP A 268 18.80 -1.85 16.00
CA ASP A 268 19.59 -0.60 15.95
C ASP A 268 20.74 -0.70 14.96
N ALA A 269 21.46 -1.83 14.97
CA ALA A 269 22.56 -2.05 14.05
C ALA A 269 22.09 -2.12 12.59
N ILE A 270 20.91 -2.69 12.33
CA ILE A 270 20.30 -2.71 11.00
C ILE A 270 19.88 -1.29 10.58
N ALA A 271 19.17 -0.59 11.46
CA ALA A 271 18.65 0.75 11.19
C ALA A 271 19.76 1.79 10.97
N ALA A 272 20.87 1.70 11.72
CA ALA A 272 22.03 2.57 11.55
C ALA A 272 22.69 2.44 10.16
N GLY A 273 22.47 1.33 9.46
CA GLY A 273 22.91 1.15 8.08
C GLY A 273 22.11 1.95 7.05
N GLY A 274 20.89 2.37 7.39
CA GLY A 274 19.98 3.08 6.48
C GLY A 274 19.44 2.20 5.36
N THR A 275 18.79 2.84 4.39
CA THR A 275 18.24 2.20 3.18
C THR A 275 19.30 2.11 2.07
N ALA A 276 19.14 1.17 1.15
CA ALA A 276 20.09 0.86 0.10
C ALA A 276 20.29 2.00 -0.91
N ASP A 277 19.29 2.85 -1.09
CA ASP A 277 19.33 4.04 -1.95
C ASP A 277 19.47 5.34 -1.16
N GLY A 278 19.58 5.28 0.18
CA GLY A 278 19.69 6.43 1.07
C GLY A 278 18.40 7.23 1.23
N SER A 279 17.26 6.74 0.73
CA SER A 279 15.94 7.33 0.96
C SER A 279 15.41 7.04 2.38
N ASP A 280 14.35 7.73 2.78
CA ASP A 280 13.70 7.44 4.08
C ASP A 280 12.80 6.18 4.07
N ASP A 281 12.58 5.57 2.90
CA ASP A 281 11.73 4.39 2.74
C ASP A 281 12.24 3.53 1.57
N GLY A 282 12.84 2.40 1.89
CA GLY A 282 13.40 1.53 0.87
C GLY A 282 13.90 0.20 1.42
N LYS A 283 14.62 -0.56 0.58
CA LYS A 283 15.26 -1.80 1.04
C LYS A 283 16.36 -1.48 2.05
N PRO A 284 16.60 -2.30 3.08
CA PRO A 284 17.75 -2.10 3.97
C PRO A 284 19.08 -2.08 3.19
N ALA A 285 19.98 -1.14 3.50
CA ALA A 285 21.32 -1.07 2.88
C ALA A 285 22.14 -2.32 3.16
N THR A 286 22.01 -2.85 4.38
CA THR A 286 22.51 -4.16 4.76
C THR A 286 21.37 -5.17 4.68
N PRO A 287 21.35 -6.09 3.69
CA PRO A 287 20.27 -7.05 3.55
C PRO A 287 20.08 -7.89 4.81
N VAL A 288 18.82 -8.04 5.22
CA VAL A 288 18.40 -8.83 6.38
C VAL A 288 17.60 -10.02 5.87
N THR A 289 18.08 -11.22 6.16
CA THR A 289 17.45 -12.49 5.80
C THR A 289 17.10 -13.25 7.05
N ILE A 290 15.83 -13.66 7.17
CA ILE A 290 15.37 -14.57 8.20
C ILE A 290 15.88 -15.97 7.86
N LYS A 291 16.72 -16.52 8.72
CA LYS A 291 17.21 -17.90 8.61
C LYS A 291 16.14 -18.87 9.11
N SER A 292 15.53 -18.55 10.25
CA SER A 292 14.43 -19.29 10.83
C SER A 292 13.61 -18.42 11.78
N ALA A 293 12.38 -18.83 12.03
CA ALA A 293 11.55 -18.31 13.10
C ALA A 293 10.95 -19.48 13.91
N SER A 294 10.76 -19.27 15.21
CA SER A 294 10.19 -20.27 16.12
C SER A 294 9.34 -19.61 17.19
N VAL A 295 8.43 -20.40 17.76
CA VAL A 295 7.61 -20.07 18.92
C VAL A 295 7.75 -21.21 19.91
N ASP A 296 7.99 -20.90 21.19
CA ASP A 296 8.31 -21.87 22.24
C ASP A 296 7.07 -22.50 22.89
#